data_AF-A0AAV5LSY2-F1
#
_entry.id   AF-A0AAV5LSY2-F1
#
_cell.length_a   1.000
_cell.length_b   1.000
_cell.length_c   1.000
_cell.angle_alpha   90.00
_cell.angle_beta   90.00
_cell.angle_gamma   90.00
#
_symmetry.space_group_name_H-M   'P 1'
#
loop_
_entity.id
_entity.type
_entity.pdbx_description
1 polymer ?
#
loop_
_entity_poly.entity_id
_entity_poly.type
_entity_poly.pdbx_seq_one_letter_code
_entity_poly.pdbx_strand_id
1 'polypeptide(L)'
;MTVKQRMFDSGTVARNSLGDVLAAITSKGNGLLLAEESEACSLQKALQWATDLMFDNIVVEVDCASMVTAINSGTHSLNSNLGTNLLDSHNLMASFTTCRLQHVHRRGNSVAHELARRALQPEDN
;
A
#
# COMPACT_ATOMS: atom_id res chain seq x y z
N MET A 1 -7.44 6.15 -31.99
CA MET A 1 -6.34 6.39 -31.03
C MET A 1 -6.78 5.82 -29.69
N THR A 2 -6.33 4.62 -29.34
CA THR A 2 -6.73 3.95 -28.10
C THR A 2 -5.72 4.31 -27.02
N VAL A 3 -6.10 5.20 -26.11
CA VAL A 3 -5.30 5.48 -24.90
C VAL A 3 -5.49 4.29 -23.96
N LYS A 4 -4.52 3.36 -23.92
CA LYS A 4 -4.47 2.33 -22.87
C LYS A 4 -4.05 2.99 -21.57
N GLN A 5 -5.02 3.30 -20.72
CA GLN A 5 -4.75 3.66 -19.33
C GLN A 5 -4.34 2.38 -18.59
N ARG A 6 -3.13 2.33 -18.02
CA ARG A 6 -2.81 1.29 -17.02
C ARG A 6 -3.56 1.63 -15.74
N MET A 7 -4.21 0.63 -15.16
CA MET A 7 -4.76 0.69 -13.82
C MET A 7 -3.78 -0.06 -12.92
N PHE A 8 -3.58 0.43 -11.69
CA PHE A 8 -2.95 -0.35 -10.65
C PHE A 8 -4.03 -0.73 -9.64
N ASP A 9 -4.07 -2.02 -9.30
CA ASP A 9 -4.93 -2.55 -8.25
C ASP A 9 -4.04 -3.02 -7.12
N SER A 10 -4.43 -2.63 -5.92
CA SER A 10 -3.77 -3.03 -4.69
C SER A 10 -4.78 -3.67 -3.75
N GLY A 11 -4.35 -4.69 -3.04
CA GLY A 11 -5.13 -5.35 -2.00
C GLY A 11 -4.46 -5.06 -0.67
N THR A 12 -5.26 -4.65 0.32
CA THR A 12 -4.81 -4.45 1.69
C THR A 12 -5.62 -5.34 2.60
N VAL A 13 -4.95 -6.03 3.52
CA VAL A 13 -5.60 -6.92 4.49
C VAL A 13 -5.17 -6.48 5.88
N ALA A 14 -6.15 -6.19 6.74
CA ALA A 14 -5.93 -5.94 8.15
C ALA A 14 -6.05 -7.27 8.90
N ARG A 15 -5.05 -7.57 9.76
CA ARG A 15 -5.03 -8.77 10.60
C ARG A 15 -4.80 -8.41 12.05
N ASN A 16 -5.33 -9.22 12.98
CA ASN A 16 -4.98 -9.12 14.39
C ASN A 16 -3.64 -9.84 14.68
N SER A 17 -3.17 -9.77 15.93
CA SER A 17 -1.92 -10.42 16.36
C SER A 17 -1.96 -11.96 16.35
N LEU A 18 -3.15 -12.56 16.29
CA LEU A 18 -3.34 -14.00 16.13
C LEU A 18 -3.29 -14.45 14.66
N GLY A 19 -3.25 -13.49 13.73
CA GLY A 19 -3.27 -13.74 12.30
C GLY A 19 -4.66 -13.78 11.67
N ASP A 20 -5.73 -13.55 12.46
CA ASP A 20 -7.10 -13.51 11.93
C ASP A 20 -7.30 -12.24 11.11
N VAL A 21 -7.99 -12.39 9.97
CA VAL A 21 -8.36 -11.26 9.11
C VAL A 21 -9.49 -10.47 9.75
N LEU A 22 -9.24 -9.19 10.02
CA LEU A 22 -10.23 -8.25 10.56
C LEU A 22 -11.00 -7.56 9.43
N ALA A 23 -10.31 -7.20 8.36
CA ALA A 23 -10.89 -6.53 7.21
C ALA A 23 -9.99 -6.70 5.99
N ALA A 24 -10.55 -6.49 4.80
CA ALA A 24 -9.81 -6.49 3.55
C ALA A 24 -10.42 -5.45 2.59
N ILE A 25 -9.57 -4.73 1.86
CA ILE A 25 -9.99 -3.74 0.86
C ILE A 25 -9.17 -3.89 -0.41
N THR A 26 -9.81 -3.64 -1.54
CA THR A 26 -9.14 -3.50 -2.84
C THR A 26 -9.21 -2.04 -3.26
N SER A 27 -8.07 -1.47 -3.59
CA SER A 27 -7.94 -0.11 -4.08
C SER A 27 -7.57 -0.13 -5.55
N LYS A 28 -8.44 0.44 -6.38
CA LYS A 28 -8.13 0.71 -7.80
C LYS A 28 -7.60 2.13 -7.96
N GLY A 29 -6.65 2.33 -8.86
CA GLY A 29 -6.12 3.64 -9.18
C GLY A 29 -5.87 3.80 -10.68
N ASN A 30 -6.20 4.99 -11.18
CA ASN A 30 -6.01 5.34 -12.59
C ASN A 30 -4.65 6.05 -12.74
N GLY A 31 -3.79 5.57 -13.64
CA GLY A 31 -2.55 6.27 -13.97
C GLY A 31 -1.46 5.36 -14.51
N LEU A 32 -0.60 5.91 -15.37
CA LEU A 32 0.66 5.28 -15.79
C LEU A 32 1.69 5.44 -14.66
N LEU A 33 1.45 4.80 -13.51
CA LEU A 33 2.43 4.75 -12.43
C LEU A 33 3.47 3.69 -12.71
N LEU A 34 4.73 3.98 -12.38
CA LEU A 34 5.76 2.96 -12.24
C LEU A 34 5.40 2.01 -11.08
N ALA A 35 5.96 0.80 -11.07
CA ALA A 35 5.67 -0.18 -10.03
C ALA A 35 5.91 0.40 -8.62
N GLU A 36 7.02 1.09 -8.42
CA GLU A 36 7.35 1.73 -7.13
C GLU A 36 6.37 2.85 -6.75
N GLU A 37 5.90 3.64 -7.72
CA GLU A 37 4.90 4.69 -7.47
C GLU A 37 3.53 4.10 -7.11
N SER A 38 3.16 2.97 -7.73
CA SER A 38 1.93 2.26 -7.40
C SER A 38 1.97 1.63 -6.00
N GLU A 39 3.13 1.15 -5.56
CA GLU A 39 3.34 0.65 -4.20
C GLU A 39 3.27 1.78 -3.17
N ALA A 40 3.91 2.92 -3.45
CA ALA A 40 3.83 4.09 -2.57
C ALA A 40 2.39 4.62 -2.43
N CYS A 41 1.62 4.65 -3.52
CA CYS A 41 0.21 5.02 -3.47
C CYS A 41 -0.62 3.98 -2.70
N SER A 42 -0.32 2.70 -2.86
CA SER A 42 -0.96 1.61 -2.12
C SER A 42 -0.73 1.74 -0.61
N LEU A 43 0.50 2.05 -0.20
CA LEU A 43 0.85 2.31 1.19
C LEU A 43 0.06 3.49 1.76
N GLN A 44 0.01 4.62 1.05
CA GLN A 44 -0.76 5.78 1.47
C GLN A 44 -2.24 5.43 1.68
N LYS A 45 -2.85 4.70 0.74
CA LYS A 45 -4.24 4.23 0.87
C LYS A 45 -4.43 3.26 2.04
N ALA A 46 -3.48 2.35 2.28
CA ALA A 46 -3.53 1.43 3.40
C ALA A 46 -3.47 2.18 4.75
N LEU A 47 -2.63 3.21 4.86
CA LEU A 47 -2.53 4.05 6.05
C LEU A 47 -3.82 4.83 6.27
N GLN A 48 -4.35 5.50 5.24
CA GLN A 48 -5.62 6.22 5.34
C GLN A 48 -6.75 5.29 5.78
N TRP A 49 -6.81 4.08 5.22
CA TRP A 49 -7.81 3.09 5.59
C TRP A 49 -7.65 2.60 7.04
N ALA A 50 -6.41 2.44 7.52
CA ALA A 50 -6.15 2.11 8.92
C ALA A 50 -6.60 3.23 9.87
N THR A 51 -6.42 4.49 9.48
CA THR A 51 -6.97 5.65 10.19
C THR A 51 -8.50 5.61 10.22
N ASP A 52 -9.15 5.31 9.09
CA ASP A 52 -10.61 5.22 9.00
C ASP A 52 -11.18 4.09 9.88
N LEU A 53 -10.43 3.01 10.07
CA LEU A 53 -10.75 1.91 10.98
C LEU A 53 -10.38 2.18 12.44
N MET A 54 -9.86 3.37 12.75
CA MET A 54 -9.40 3.78 14.07
C MET A 54 -8.33 2.84 14.66
N PHE A 55 -7.51 2.23 13.80
CA PHE A 55 -6.35 1.48 14.26
C PHE A 55 -5.23 2.45 14.62
N ASP A 56 -4.58 2.21 15.77
CA ASP A 56 -3.59 3.15 16.31
C ASP A 56 -2.23 2.51 16.62
N ASN A 57 -2.19 1.17 16.66
CA ASN A 57 -0.96 0.39 16.83
C ASN A 57 -0.87 -0.61 15.68
N ILE A 58 -0.16 -0.23 14.62
CA ILE A 58 -0.15 -0.97 13.35
C ILE A 58 1.27 -1.35 12.93
N VAL A 59 1.34 -2.50 12.26
CA VAL A 59 2.51 -2.92 11.47
C VAL A 59 2.06 -3.05 10.03
N VAL A 60 2.66 -2.26 9.15
CA VAL A 60 2.37 -2.28 7.72
C VAL A 60 3.42 -3.14 7.03
N GLU A 61 2.94 -4.14 6.30
CA GLU A 61 3.77 -5.10 5.58
C GLU A 61 3.68 -4.83 4.08
N VAL A 62 4.82 -4.61 3.42
CA VAL A 62 4.90 -4.34 1.98
C VAL A 62 5.96 -5.23 1.33
N ASP A 63 5.83 -5.54 0.04
CA ASP A 63 6.77 -6.41 -0.69
C ASP A 63 7.86 -5.64 -1.44
N CYS A 64 7.88 -4.30 -1.31
CA CYS A 64 8.86 -3.42 -1.93
C CYS A 64 9.96 -3.01 -0.93
N ALA A 65 11.10 -3.72 -0.97
CA ALA A 65 12.22 -3.45 -0.07
C ALA A 65 12.81 -2.03 -0.24
N SER A 66 12.92 -1.52 -1.48
CA SER A 66 13.46 -0.18 -1.75
C SER A 66 12.63 0.91 -1.08
N MET A 67 11.31 0.77 -1.10
CA MET A 67 10.37 1.67 -0.42
C MET A 67 10.54 1.65 1.10
N VAL A 68 10.61 0.45 1.70
CA VAL A 68 10.82 0.31 3.14
C VAL A 68 12.13 0.97 3.57
N THR A 69 13.21 0.74 2.81
CA THR A 69 14.49 1.41 3.06
C THR A 69 14.32 2.92 2.96
N ALA A 70 13.75 3.45 1.87
CA ALA A 70 13.62 4.89 1.66
C ALA A 70 12.83 5.61 2.75
N ILE A 71 11.74 5.01 3.25
CA ILE A 71 10.95 5.55 4.36
C ILE A 71 11.72 5.49 5.67
N ASN A 72 12.35 4.36 5.98
CA ASN A 72 13.05 4.19 7.26
C ASN A 72 14.35 5.00 7.33
N SER A 73 15.02 5.29 6.20
CA SER A 73 16.21 6.15 6.14
C SER A 73 15.89 7.63 5.99
N GLY A 74 14.62 8.01 5.78
CA GLY A 74 14.21 9.38 5.46
C GLY A 74 14.77 9.91 4.13
N THR A 75 15.28 9.04 3.26
CA THR A 75 15.88 9.43 1.98
C THR A 75 14.79 9.52 0.93
N HIS A 76 14.05 10.64 0.93
CA HIS A 76 13.03 10.93 -0.07
C HIS A 76 13.57 11.91 -1.10
N SER A 77 13.66 11.50 -2.37
CA SER A 77 13.95 12.43 -3.46
C SER A 77 12.69 13.24 -3.79
N LEU A 78 12.54 14.41 -3.17
CA LEU A 78 11.37 15.31 -3.28
C LEU A 78 11.08 15.80 -4.72
N ASN A 79 12.00 15.58 -5.66
CA ASN A 79 11.86 15.99 -7.07
C ASN A 79 11.09 14.98 -7.93
N SER A 80 10.44 13.97 -7.31
CA SER A 80 9.70 12.91 -8.01
C SER A 80 8.35 12.66 -7.34
N ASN A 81 7.34 12.26 -8.12
CA ASN A 81 6.02 11.87 -7.60
C ASN A 81 6.14 10.77 -6.52
N LEU A 82 7.07 9.82 -6.74
CA LEU A 82 7.43 8.81 -5.74
C LEU A 82 7.87 9.45 -4.42
N GLY A 83 8.79 10.41 -4.45
CA GLY A 83 9.29 11.09 -3.26
C GLY A 83 8.19 11.81 -2.47
N THR A 84 7.26 12.48 -3.16
CA THR A 84 6.11 13.12 -2.51
C THR A 84 5.19 12.09 -1.84
N ASN A 85 4.83 11.00 -2.55
CA ASN A 85 3.98 9.95 -1.98
C ASN A 85 4.62 9.27 -0.76
N LEU A 86 5.94 9.06 -0.79
CA LEU A 86 6.67 8.49 0.34
C LEU A 86 6.73 9.44 1.53
N LEU A 87 6.90 10.74 1.29
CA LEU A 87 6.86 11.75 2.34
C LEU A 87 5.47 11.84 2.98
N ASP A 88 4.41 11.84 2.18
CA ASP A 88 3.03 11.86 2.69
C ASP A 88 2.73 10.60 3.51
N SER A 89 3.18 9.43 3.02
CA SER A 89 3.06 8.17 3.76
C SER A 89 3.81 8.24 5.10
N HIS A 90 5.04 8.74 5.10
CA HIS A 90 5.83 8.92 6.33
C HIS A 90 5.12 9.86 7.32
N ASN A 91 4.53 10.96 6.84
CA ASN A 91 3.77 11.89 7.68
C ASN A 91 2.49 11.26 8.24
N LEU A 92 1.77 10.47 7.43
CA LEU A 92 0.60 9.71 7.91
C LEU A 92 1.00 8.70 8.98
N MET A 93 2.13 8.01 8.83
CA MET A 93 2.62 7.07 9.84
C MET A 93 2.85 7.73 11.21
N ALA A 94 3.20 9.02 11.23
CA ALA A 94 3.39 9.79 12.47
C ALA A 94 2.08 10.13 13.19
N SER A 95 0.91 9.93 12.56
CA SER A 95 -0.40 10.16 13.17
C SER A 95 -0.88 9.02 14.07
N PHE A 96 -0.23 7.85 13.99
CA PHE A 96 -0.53 6.66 14.80
C PHE A 96 0.32 6.66 16.07
N THR A 97 -0.21 6.12 17.17
CA THR A 97 0.55 5.90 18.41
C THR A 97 1.77 5.00 18.16
N THR A 98 1.58 3.89 17.44
CA THR A 98 2.71 3.12 16.89
C THR A 98 2.44 2.71 15.46
N CYS A 99 3.36 3.05 14.55
CA CYS A 99 3.36 2.57 13.18
C CYS A 99 4.76 2.07 12.82
N ARG A 100 4.84 0.82 12.36
CA ARG A 100 6.09 0.25 11.83
C ARG A 100 5.87 -0.23 10.41
N LEU A 101 6.80 0.11 9.52
CA LEU A 101 6.83 -0.41 8.16
C LEU A 101 7.87 -1.51 8.05
N GLN A 102 7.47 -2.69 7.56
CA GLN A 102 8.36 -3.82 7.35
C GLN A 102 8.23 -4.44 5.97
N HIS A 103 9.35 -4.93 5.46
CA HIS A 103 9.38 -5.66 4.21
C HIS A 103 9.03 -7.13 4.44
N VAL A 104 8.08 -7.66 3.68
CA VAL A 104 7.74 -9.09 3.65
C VAL A 104 7.87 -9.64 2.24
N HIS A 105 8.38 -10.85 2.11
CA HIS A 105 8.41 -11.52 0.81
C HIS A 105 6.99 -11.76 0.32
N ARG A 106 6.80 -11.72 -1.01
CA ARG A 106 5.51 -11.93 -1.68
C ARG A 106 4.71 -13.16 -1.21
N ARG A 107 5.39 -14.22 -0.75
CA ARG A 107 4.75 -15.40 -0.14
C ARG A 107 4.00 -15.07 1.16
N GLY A 108 4.56 -14.21 2.01
CA GLY A 108 3.90 -13.68 3.22
C GLY A 108 2.78 -12.69 2.93
N ASN A 109 2.79 -12.08 1.74
CA ASN A 109 1.75 -11.14 1.27
C ASN A 109 0.77 -11.78 0.24
N SER A 110 0.72 -13.10 0.17
CA SER A 110 -0.04 -13.82 -0.87
C SER A 110 -1.55 -13.55 -0.84
N VAL A 111 -2.13 -13.36 0.34
CA VAL A 111 -3.57 -13.06 0.51
C VAL A 111 -3.91 -11.69 -0.08
N ALA A 112 -3.12 -10.67 0.22
CA ALA A 112 -3.32 -9.33 -0.31
C ALA A 112 -3.12 -9.29 -1.84
N HIS A 113 -2.14 -10.04 -2.34
CA HIS A 113 -1.89 -10.18 -3.77
C HIS A 113 -3.04 -10.86 -4.52
N GLU A 114 -3.57 -11.97 -3.99
CA GLU A 114 -4.75 -12.64 -4.54
C GLU A 114 -5.99 -11.73 -4.49
N LEU A 115 -6.13 -10.93 -3.43
CA LEU A 115 -7.22 -9.96 -3.31
C LEU A 115 -7.12 -8.86 -4.40
N ALA A 116 -5.93 -8.30 -4.61
CA ALA A 116 -5.68 -7.33 -5.69
C ALA A 116 -5.98 -7.94 -7.08
N ARG A 117 -5.59 -9.20 -7.29
CA ARG A 117 -5.83 -9.92 -8.54
C ARG A 117 -7.32 -10.12 -8.84
N ARG A 118 -8.13 -10.37 -7.81
CA ARG A 118 -9.60 -10.50 -7.96
C ARG A 118 -10.26 -9.17 -8.31
N ALA A 119 -9.73 -8.06 -7.80
CA ALA A 119 -10.22 -6.73 -8.18
C ALA A 119 -10.05 -6.45 -9.68
N LEU A 120 -8.97 -6.96 -10.29
CA LEU A 120 -8.68 -6.77 -11.72
C LEU A 120 -9.61 -7.55 -12.66
N GLN A 121 -10.42 -8.48 -12.15
CA GLN A 121 -11.38 -9.16 -12.99
C GLN A 121 -12.55 -8.21 -13.28
N PRO A 122 -12.85 -7.90 -14.57
CA PRO A 122 -14.12 -7.28 -14.89
C PRO A 122 -15.22 -8.22 -14.39
N GLU A 123 -16.18 -7.63 -13.71
CA GLU A 123 -17.42 -8.27 -13.31
C GLU A 123 -18.15 -8.68 -14.60
N ASP A 124 -17.95 -9.94 -15.00
CA ASP A 124 -18.73 -10.57 -16.06
C ASP A 124 -20.19 -10.64 -15.59
N ASN A 125 -21.02 -9.75 -16.14
CA ASN A 125 -22.49 -9.78 -16.01
C ASN A 125 -23.11 -10.05 -17.38
#